data_AF-A0A317F5M3-F1
#
_entry.id   AF-A0A317F5M3-F1
#
_cell.length_a   1.000
_cell.length_b   1.000
_cell.length_c   1.000
_cell.angle_alpha   90.00
_cell.angle_beta   90.00
_cell.angle_gamma   90.00
#
_symmetry.space_group_name_H-M   'P 1'
#
loop_
_entity.id
_entity.type
_entity.pdbx_description
1 polymer ?
#
loop_
_entity_poly.entity_id
_entity_poly.type
_entity_poly.pdbx_seq_one_letter_code
_entity_poly.pdbx_strand_id
1 'polypeptide(L)' 'MVDPNDQEMAAMRRAGEIAGEFIEAVGRSDMASWSEEDWRGFIEAICGAYVDCLVEQQVAISQALHKVQGLPA' A
#
# COMPACT_ATOMS: atom_id res chain seq x y z
N MET A 1 9.09 -0.57 -8.90
CA MET A 1 10.01 0.58 -8.85
C MET A 1 11.42 0.10 -9.19
N VAL A 2 12.24 0.91 -9.83
CA VAL A 2 13.67 0.59 -10.00
C VAL A 2 14.38 1.13 -8.78
N ASP A 3 15.08 0.26 -8.06
CA ASP A 3 15.83 0.55 -6.82
C ASP A 3 15.00 1.17 -5.68
N PRO A 4 14.03 0.42 -5.12
CA PRO A 4 13.20 0.91 -4.04
C PRO A 4 14.01 1.13 -2.75
N ASN A 5 13.72 2.21 -2.04
CA ASN A 5 14.18 2.40 -0.66
C ASN A 5 13.37 1.56 0.34
N ASP A 6 13.76 1.56 1.62
CA ASP A 6 13.12 0.74 2.64
C ASP A 6 11.62 1.02 2.83
N GLN A 7 11.21 2.29 2.74
CA GLN A 7 9.80 2.69 2.89
C GLN A 7 8.97 2.19 1.72
N GLU A 8 9.53 2.28 0.52
CA GLU A 8 8.92 1.79 -0.71
C GLU A 8 8.85 0.26 -0.72
N MET A 9 9.86 -0.43 -0.20
CA MET A 9 9.82 -1.87 0.02
C MET A 9 8.73 -2.28 1.02
N ALA A 10 8.57 -1.55 2.12
CA ALA A 10 7.51 -1.80 3.09
C ALA A 10 6.12 -1.58 2.47
N ALA A 11 5.93 -0.47 1.74
CA ALA A 11 4.68 -0.16 1.06
C ALA A 11 4.33 -1.20 -0.02
N MET A 12 5.32 -1.69 -0.78
CA MET A 12 5.10 -2.77 -1.75
C MET A 12 4.67 -4.08 -1.09
N ARG A 13 5.23 -4.43 0.09
CA ARG A 13 4.79 -5.62 0.84
C ARG A 13 3.34 -5.47 1.29
N ARG A 14 2.98 -4.32 1.85
CA ARG A 14 1.60 -4.05 2.29
C ARG A 14 0.61 -4.10 1.14
N ALA A 15 0.96 -3.50 0.00
CA ALA A 15 0.15 -3.56 -1.20
C ALA A 15 0.00 -4.99 -1.74
N GLY A 16 1.04 -5.82 -1.62
CA GLY A 16 1.00 -7.24 -1.98
C GLY A 16 0.07 -8.08 -1.10
N GLU A 17 -0.01 -7.80 0.20
CA GLU A 17 -0.99 -8.43 1.11
C GLU A 17 -2.42 -8.09 0.67
N ILE A 18 -2.71 -6.81 0.45
CA ILE A 18 -4.02 -6.35 -0.04
C ILE A 18 -4.36 -6.95 -1.41
N ALA A 19 -3.37 -7.10 -2.30
CA ALA A 19 -3.57 -7.80 -3.58
C ALA A 19 -4.06 -9.23 -3.36
N GLY A 20 -3.43 -9.96 -2.43
CA GLY A 20 -3.81 -11.33 -2.07
C GLY A 20 -5.23 -11.40 -1.51
N GLU A 21 -5.55 -10.54 -0.55
CA GLU A 21 -6.90 -10.44 0.04
C GLU A 21 -7.96 -10.14 -1.03
N PHE A 22 -7.67 -9.26 -1.99
CA PHE A 22 -8.57 -8.95 -3.09
C PHE A 22 -8.80 -10.16 -4.00
N ILE A 23 -7.75 -10.88 -4.38
CA ILE A 23 -7.86 -12.09 -5.22
C ILE A 23 -8.71 -13.15 -4.51
N GLU A 24 -8.52 -13.34 -3.20
CA GLU A 24 -9.34 -14.24 -2.40
C GLU A 24 -10.81 -13.81 -2.35
N ALA A 25 -11.07 -12.51 -2.17
CA ALA A 25 -12.43 -11.96 -2.13
C ALA A 25 -13.18 -12.09 -3.47
N VAL A 26 -12.49 -11.90 -4.60
CA VAL A 26 -13.04 -12.14 -5.94
C VAL A 26 -13.32 -13.62 -6.19
N GLY A 27 -12.61 -14.52 -5.51
CA GLY A 27 -12.78 -15.97 -5.61
C GLY A 27 -12.32 -16.57 -6.95
N ARG A 28 -11.57 -15.81 -7.76
CA ARG A 28 -11.06 -16.23 -9.07
C ARG A 28 -9.57 -15.87 -9.19
N SER A 29 -8.72 -16.88 -9.20
CA SER A 29 -7.26 -16.71 -9.34
C SER A 29 -6.78 -16.56 -10.79
N ASP A 30 -7.60 -16.96 -11.77
CA ASP A 30 -7.32 -16.70 -13.19
C ASP A 30 -7.67 -15.25 -13.55
N MET A 31 -6.70 -14.35 -13.37
CA MET A 31 -6.85 -12.93 -13.66
C MET A 31 -7.05 -12.62 -15.15
N ALA A 32 -6.74 -13.56 -16.05
CA ALA A 32 -7.03 -13.37 -17.48
C ALA A 32 -8.54 -13.40 -17.77
N SER A 33 -9.33 -14.03 -16.89
CA SER A 33 -10.79 -14.11 -16.97
C SER A 33 -11.53 -12.96 -16.29
N TRP A 34 -10.78 -12.06 -15.63
CA TRP A 34 -11.37 -10.97 -14.86
C TRP A 34 -12.05 -9.95 -15.76
N SER A 35 -13.15 -9.40 -15.24
CA SER A 35 -13.82 -8.28 -15.90
C SER A 35 -12.97 -7.01 -15.78
N GLU A 36 -13.28 -6.00 -16.59
CA GLU A 36 -12.66 -4.68 -16.47
C GLU A 36 -12.90 -4.05 -15.09
N GLU A 37 -14.02 -4.38 -14.44
CA GLU A 37 -14.33 -3.93 -13.08
C GLU A 37 -13.47 -4.60 -12.02
N ASP A 38 -13.28 -5.91 -12.11
CA ASP A 38 -12.38 -6.66 -11.20
C ASP A 38 -10.94 -6.13 -11.33
N TRP A 39 -10.48 -5.90 -12.57
CA TRP A 39 -9.16 -5.33 -12.83
C TRP A 39 -9.00 -3.91 -12.27
N ARG A 40 -10.00 -3.05 -12.49
CA ARG A 40 -9.98 -1.69 -11.94
C ARG A 40 -9.91 -1.73 -10.42
N GLY A 41 -10.79 -2.50 -9.77
CA GLY A 41 -10.83 -2.61 -8.31
C GLY A 41 -9.52 -3.13 -7.73
N PHE A 42 -8.89 -4.11 -8.39
CA PHE A 42 -7.60 -4.63 -7.98
C PHE A 42 -6.47 -3.60 -8.07
N ILE A 43 -6.38 -2.87 -9.18
CA ILE A 43 -5.37 -1.81 -9.35
C ILE A 43 -5.59 -0.69 -8.31
N GLU A 44 -6.85 -0.28 -8.09
CA GLU A 44 -7.20 0.70 -7.06
C GLU A 44 -6.80 0.24 -5.67
N ALA A 45 -7.08 -1.02 -5.31
CA ALA A 45 -6.72 -1.59 -4.02
C ALA A 45 -5.20 -1.60 -3.79
N ILE A 46 -4.42 -2.03 -4.78
CA ILE A 46 -2.95 -2.11 -4.67
C ILE A 46 -2.31 -0.74 -4.62
N CYS A 47 -2.70 0.15 -5.54
CA CYS A 47 -2.15 1.51 -5.58
C CYS A 47 -2.57 2.30 -4.33
N GLY A 48 -3.81 2.15 -3.87
CA GLY A 48 -4.30 2.74 -2.63
C GLY A 48 -3.49 2.28 -1.43
N ALA A 49 -3.39 0.96 -1.22
CA ALA A 49 -2.63 0.40 -0.10
C ALA A 49 -1.15 0.81 -0.10
N TYR A 50 -0.53 0.93 -1.28
CA TYR A 50 0.82 1.42 -1.42
C TYR A 50 0.95 2.88 -0.95
N VAL A 51 0.09 3.77 -1.45
CA VAL A 51 0.11 5.20 -1.11
C VAL A 51 -0.25 5.41 0.36
N ASP A 52 -1.25 4.72 0.87
CA ASP A 52 -1.67 4.78 2.27
C ASP A 52 -0.50 4.42 3.19
N CYS A 53 0.21 3.33 2.90
CA CYS A 53 1.36 2.91 3.68
C CYS A 53 2.49 3.96 3.66
N LEU A 54 2.74 4.64 2.54
CA LEU A 54 3.72 5.73 2.48
C LEU A 54 3.29 6.94 3.32
N VAL A 55 2.01 7.30 3.27
CA VAL A 55 1.45 8.42 4.05
C VAL A 55 1.54 8.13 5.54
N GLU A 56 1.16 6.91 5.97
CA GLU A 56 1.26 6.48 7.37
C GLU A 56 2.71 6.53 7.87
N GLN A 57 3.65 6.04 7.07
CA GLN A 57 5.08 6.10 7.37
C GLN A 57 5.56 7.56 7.53
N GLN A 58 5.18 8.45 6.62
CA GLN A 58 5.54 9.87 6.68
C GLN A 58 4.95 10.54 7.93
N VAL A 59 3.70 10.25 8.28
CA VAL A 59 3.05 10.78 9.49
C VAL A 59 3.79 10.30 10.75
N ALA A 60 4.15 9.01 10.82
CA ALA A 60 4.88 8.45 11.94
C ALA A 60 6.27 9.10 12.12
N ILE A 61 7.00 9.33 11.02
CA ILE A 61 8.30 10.01 11.02
C ILE A 61 8.14 11.45 11.53
N SER A 62 7.18 12.21 11.00
CA SER A 62 6.94 13.59 11.43
C SER A 62 6.62 13.69 12.92
N GLN A 63 5.78 12.78 13.42
CA GLN A 63 5.45 12.70 14.85
C GLN A 63 6.68 12.36 15.71
N ALA A 64 7.54 11.44 15.25
CA ALA A 64 8.77 11.09 15.96
C ALA A 64 9.74 12.28 16.02
N LEU A 65 9.89 13.02 14.92
CA LEU A 65 10.73 14.22 14.85
C LEU A 65 10.24 15.32 15.81
N HIS A 66 8.93 15.59 15.85
CA HIS A 66 8.35 16.56 16.78
C HIS A 66 8.65 16.20 18.24
N LYS A 67 8.51 14.91 18.60
CA LYS A 67 8.82 14.43 19.96
C LYS A 67 10.30 14.61 20.33
N VAL A 68 11.22 14.33 19.41
CA VAL A 68 12.67 14.47 19.66
C VAL A 68 13.08 15.95 19.76
N GLN A 69 12.43 16.84 19.01
CA GLN A 69 12.74 18.27 19.00
C GLN A 69 12.10 19.06 20.15
N GLY A 70 11.20 18.45 20.94
CA GLY A 70 10.53 19.11 22.07
C GLY A 70 9.54 20.22 21.65
N LEU A 71 9.11 20.23 20.38
CA LEU A 71 8.10 21.17 19.88
C LEU A 71 6.69 20.64 20.21
N PRO A 72 5.73 21.49 20.61
CA PRO A 72 4.36 21.06 20.86
C PRO A 72 3.73 20.50 19.58
N ALA A 73 2.96 19.42 19.75
CA ALA A 73 2.31 18.66 18.68
C ALA A 73 1.24 19.46 17.93
#